data_AF-A0A955UBI0-F1
#
_entry.id   AF-A0A955UBI0-F1
#
_cell.length_a   1.000
_cell.length_b   1.000
_cell.length_c   1.000
_cell.angle_alpha   90.00
_cell.angle_beta   90.00
_cell.angle_gamma   90.00
#
_symmetry.space_group_name_H-M   'P 1'
#
loop_
_entity.id
_entity.type
_entity.pdbx_description
1 polymer ?
#
loop_
_entity_poly.entity_id
_entity_poly.type
_entity_poly.pdbx_seq_one_letter_code
_entity_poly.pdbx_strand_id
1 'polypeptide(L)' 'MTESNARWTMDVTHLPCGQDGWGHLTAVMDCHNREMIGYVFAWRGRAQEAERVIETACLTRFGTLRPLAPQFFEVITG' A
#
# COMPACT_ATOMS: atom_id res chain seq x y z
N MET A 1 15.61 -6.23 -10.68
CA MET A 1 14.80 -7.43 -10.40
C MET A 1 13.94 -7.72 -11.62
N THR A 2 13.76 -8.99 -11.98
CA THR A 2 13.07 -9.39 -13.22
C THR A 2 11.55 -9.51 -13.09
N GLU A 3 11.02 -9.56 -11.86
CA GLU A 3 9.59 -9.78 -11.59
C GLU A 3 9.03 -8.66 -10.70
N SER A 4 7.81 -8.20 -11.01
CA SER A 4 7.07 -7.26 -10.16
C SER A 4 6.71 -7.89 -8.82
N ASN A 5 6.73 -7.10 -7.76
CA ASN A 5 6.42 -7.52 -6.39
C ASN A 5 7.35 -8.58 -5.76
N ALA A 6 8.49 -8.89 -6.39
CA ALA A 6 9.51 -9.76 -5.80
C ALA A 6 10.33 -9.07 -4.69
N ARG A 7 10.44 -7.72 -4.74
CA ARG A 7 11.02 -6.90 -3.66
C ARG A 7 10.44 -5.51 -3.71
N TRP A 8 10.10 -5.02 -2.54
CA TRP A 8 9.75 -3.63 -2.34
C TRP A 8 10.83 -2.94 -1.51
N THR A 9 10.95 -1.63 -1.70
CA THR A 9 11.72 -0.76 -0.82
C THR A 9 10.78 0.22 -0.14
N MET A 10 11.12 0.63 1.07
CA MET A 10 10.38 1.64 1.83
C MET A 10 11.34 2.67 2.35
N ASP A 11 10.93 3.93 2.34
CA ASP A 11 11.70 5.03 2.92
C ASP A 11 10.77 6.09 3.52
N VAL A 12 11.32 6.91 4.42
CA VAL A 12 10.63 8.05 5.05
C VAL A 12 11.36 9.35 4.73
N THR A 13 10.71 10.20 3.96
CA THR A 13 11.22 11.52 3.60
C THR A 13 10.64 12.58 4.53
N HIS A 14 11.51 13.36 5.18
CA HIS A 14 11.11 14.53 5.96
C HIS A 14 10.92 15.72 5.01
N LEU A 15 9.75 16.35 5.05
CA LEU A 15 9.37 17.45 4.17
C LEU A 15 9.13 18.72 4.99
N PRO A 16 9.70 19.87 4.60
CA PRO A 16 9.36 21.15 5.21
C PRO A 16 7.94 21.56 4.80
N CYS A 17 7.12 21.93 5.76
CA CYS A 17 5.71 22.32 5.58
C CYS A 17 5.44 23.77 6.00
N GLY A 18 6.45 24.64 5.94
CA GLY A 18 6.30 26.05 6.27
C GLY A 18 5.96 26.27 7.75
N GLN A 19 4.85 26.96 8.01
CA GLN A 19 4.41 27.30 9.38
C GLN A 19 4.02 26.06 10.19
N ASP A 20 3.62 24.98 9.52
CA ASP A 20 3.22 23.72 10.18
C ASP A 20 4.43 22.84 10.59
N GLY A 21 5.65 23.30 10.32
CA GLY A 21 6.88 22.60 10.70
C GLY A 21 7.24 21.48 9.73
N TRP A 22 7.44 20.27 10.26
CA TRP A 22 7.92 19.11 9.49
C TRP A 22 6.82 18.08 9.29
N GLY A 23 6.66 17.63 8.06
CA GLY A 23 5.87 16.47 7.68
C GLY A 23 6.76 15.28 7.32
N HIS A 24 6.18 14.08 7.34
CA HIS A 24 6.86 12.82 7.03
C HIS A 24 6.08 12.11 5.94
N LEU A 25 6.72 11.86 4.80
CA LEU A 25 6.18 11.05 3.71
C LEU A 25 6.83 9.67 3.78
N THR A 26 6.05 8.67 4.19
CA THR A 26 6.47 7.27 4.09
C THR A 26 5.99 6.73 2.75
N ALA A 27 6.87 6.12 1.95
CA ALA A 27 6.53 5.59 0.63
C ALA A 27 7.10 4.19 0.43
N VAL A 28 6.33 3.33 -0.27
CA VAL A 28 6.75 1.99 -0.71
C VAL A 28 6.83 1.99 -2.23
N MET A 29 7.94 1.45 -2.75
CA MET A 29 8.23 1.38 -4.18
C MET A 29 8.54 -0.06 -4.60
N ASP A 30 7.98 -0.49 -5.73
CA ASP A 30 8.34 -1.74 -6.37
C ASP A 30 9.73 -1.63 -7.02
N CYS A 31 10.66 -2.48 -6.59
CA CYS A 31 12.03 -2.46 -7.10
C CYS A 31 12.16 -2.93 -8.56
N HIS A 32 11.12 -3.52 -9.15
CA HIS A 32 11.11 -3.94 -10.55
C HIS A 32 11.02 -2.75 -11.51
N ASN A 33 10.01 -1.90 -11.35
CA ASN A 33 9.67 -0.82 -12.27
C ASN A 33 9.78 0.59 -11.65
N ARG A 34 10.19 0.69 -10.38
CA ARG A 34 10.28 1.93 -9.60
C ARG A 34 8.94 2.64 -9.40
N GLU A 35 7.83 1.93 -9.56
CA GLU A 35 6.50 2.45 -9.29
C GLU A 35 6.31 2.63 -7.78
N MET A 36 5.78 3.78 -7.37
CA MET A 36 5.33 4.00 -6.01
C MET A 36 3.96 3.35 -5.83
N ILE A 37 3.90 2.30 -5.01
CA ILE A 37 2.71 1.45 -4.87
C ILE A 37 1.91 1.75 -3.59
N GLY A 38 2.48 2.55 -2.69
CA GLY A 38 1.80 3.07 -1.52
C GLY A 38 2.54 4.28 -0.95
N TYR A 39 1.80 5.23 -0.38
CA TYR A 39 2.37 6.36 0.36
C TYR A 39 1.44 6.82 1.48
N VAL A 40 2.02 7.37 2.54
CA VAL A 40 1.32 8.00 3.65
C VAL A 40 2.06 9.28 4.03
N PHE A 41 1.35 10.40 4.07
CA PHE A 41 1.85 11.65 4.62
C PHE A 41 1.27 11.88 6.01
N ALA A 42 2.12 12.18 6.99
CA ALA A 42 1.72 12.44 8.36
C ALA A 42 2.65 13.42 9.06
N TRP A 43 2.12 14.09 10.09
CA TRP A 43 2.90 15.00 10.94
C TRP A 43 3.87 14.28 11.90
N ARG A 44 3.72 12.96 12.05
CA ARG A 44 4.60 12.12 12.87
C ARG A 44 5.06 10.92 12.03
N GLY A 45 6.33 10.53 12.16
CA GLY A 45 6.86 9.32 11.54
C GLY A 45 6.87 8.14 12.52
N ARG A 46 5.69 7.55 12.81
CA ARG A 46 5.60 6.40 13.73
C ARG A 46 5.45 5.09 12.94
N ALA A 47 5.53 3.98 13.66
CA ALA A 47 5.31 2.65 13.10
C ALA A 47 3.92 2.50 12.43
N GLN A 48 2.90 3.19 12.93
CA GLN A 48 1.55 3.13 12.35
C GLN A 48 1.51 3.65 10.90
N GLU A 49 2.34 4.65 10.57
CA GLU A 49 2.43 5.16 9.20
C GLU A 49 3.15 4.15 8.27
N ALA A 50 4.14 3.43 8.79
CA ALA A 50 4.82 2.33 8.08
C ALA A 50 3.89 1.13 7.83
N GLU A 51 3.07 0.75 8.82
CA GLU A 51 2.06 -0.30 8.67
C GLU A 51 1.02 0.07 7.61
N ARG A 52 0.49 1.29 7.68
CA ARG A 52 -0.51 1.79 6.71
C ARG A 52 0.01 1.86 5.29
N VAL A 53 1.28 2.24 5.08
CA VAL A 53 1.82 2.30 3.72
C VAL A 53 1.96 0.90 3.11
N ILE A 54 2.29 -0.10 3.92
CA ILE A 54 2.36 -1.50 3.47
C ILE A 54 0.96 -2.03 3.18
N GLU A 55 -0.02 -1.73 4.05
CA GLU A 55 -1.43 -2.07 3.80
C GLU A 55 -1.92 -1.44 2.49
N THR A 56 -1.65 -0.15 2.28
CA THR A 56 -1.99 0.56 1.04
C THR A 56 -1.31 -0.09 -0.17
N ALA A 57 -0.03 -0.46 -0.07
CA ALA A 57 0.69 -1.15 -1.14
C ALA A 57 0.07 -2.51 -1.47
N CYS A 58 -0.28 -3.31 -0.45
CA CYS A 58 -0.96 -4.59 -0.63
C CYS A 58 -2.34 -4.42 -1.27
N LEU A 59 -3.13 -3.46 -0.83
CA LEU A 59 -4.45 -3.17 -1.40
C LEU A 59 -4.34 -2.72 -2.86
N THR A 60 -3.36 -1.87 -3.19
CA THR A 60 -3.11 -1.41 -4.57
C THR A 60 -2.72 -2.57 -5.49
N ARG A 61 -1.89 -3.51 -5.02
CA ARG A 61 -1.37 -4.61 -5.84
C ARG A 61 -2.30 -5.83 -5.91
N PHE A 62 -2.97 -6.15 -4.82
CA PHE A 62 -3.66 -7.43 -4.63
C PHE A 62 -5.15 -7.28 -4.29
N GLY A 63 -5.62 -6.06 -4.05
CA GLY A 63 -7.00 -5.81 -3.63
C GLY A 63 -7.31 -6.38 -2.24
N THR A 64 -8.58 -6.62 -1.97
CA THR A 64 -9.06 -7.18 -0.70
C THR A 64 -9.34 -8.67 -0.83
N LEU A 65 -9.03 -9.46 0.21
CA LEU A 65 -9.36 -10.88 0.30
C LEU A 65 -10.85 -11.17 0.57
N ARG A 66 -11.77 -10.33 0.07
CA ARG A 66 -13.21 -10.56 0.27
C ARG A 66 -13.57 -11.92 -0.32
N PRO A 67 -14.26 -12.80 0.43
CA PRO A 67 -14.82 -14.01 -0.15
C PRO A 67 -15.67 -13.61 -1.35
N LEU A 68 -15.45 -14.25 -2.50
CA LEU A 68 -16.42 -14.18 -3.59
C LEU A 68 -17.75 -14.64 -2.98
N ALA A 69 -18.78 -13.81 -3.08
CA ALA A 69 -20.13 -14.22 -2.68
C ALA A 69 -20.39 -15.60 -3.30
N PRO A 70 -20.94 -16.57 -2.56
CA PRO A 70 -21.21 -17.89 -3.11
C PRO A 70 -21.99 -17.68 -4.40
N GLN A 71 -21.44 -18.13 -5.53
CA GLN A 71 -22.19 -18.19 -6.76
C GLN A 71 -23.43 -19.02 -6.43
N PHE A 72 -24.60 -18.39 -6.52
CA PHE A 72 -25.87 -19.10 -6.46
C PHE A 72 -25.81 -20.14 -7.58
N PHE A 73 -25.46 -21.38 -7.22
CA PHE A 73 -25.73 -22.53 -8.06
C PHE A 73 -27.24 -22.57 -8.19
N GLU A 74 -27.73 -22.23 -9.36
CA GLU A 74 -29.10 -22.48 -9.76
C GLU A 74 -29.31 -23.98 -9.58
N VAL A 75 -30.02 -24.36 -8.52
CA VAL A 75 -30.41 -25.74 -8.27
C VAL A 75 -31.40 -26.09 -9.38
N ILE A 76 -30.89 -26.69 -10.45
CA ILE A 76 -31.73 -27.48 -11.36
C ILE A 76 -32.09 -28.77 -10.59
N THR A 77 -33.18 -28.69 -9.86
CA THR A 77 -34.05 -29.83 -9.53
C THR A 77 -35.42 -29.39 -10.03
N GLY A 78 -36.02 -29.99 -11.04
CA GLY A 78 -36.30 -31.42 -11.15
C GLY A 78 -37.82 -31.54 -11.14
#